data_AF-A0A966VJ96-F1
#
_entry.id   AF-A0A966VJ96-F1
#
_cell.length_a   1.000
_cell.length_b   1.000
_cell.length_c   1.000
_cell.angle_alpha   90.00
_cell.angle_beta   90.00
_cell.angle_gamma   90.00
#
_symmetry.space_group_name_H-M   'P 1'
#
loop_
_entity.id
_entity.type
_entity.pdbx_description
1 polymer ?
#
loop_
_entity_poly.entity_id
_entity_poly.type
_entity_poly.pdbx_seq_one_letter_code
_entity_poly.pdbx_strand_id
1 'polypeptide(L)' 'MAGGSAIRGSRVGAGPMGEAERGEAIARFHVSYWCQNGHETKPSFAEDGTVVVPAEWDCPRCGFPAGQDKNNPP' A
#
# COMPACT_ATOMS: atom_id res chain seq x y z
N MET A 1 1.62 48.57 12.53
CA MET A 1 2.73 48.12 11.67
C MET A 1 2.86 46.62 11.83
N ALA A 2 2.63 45.88 10.73
CA ALA A 2 2.50 44.44 10.67
C ALA A 2 3.86 43.74 10.50
N GLY A 3 3.93 42.46 10.89
CA GLY A 3 4.91 41.52 10.34
C GLY A 3 5.75 40.74 11.36
N GLY A 4 5.13 39.94 12.22
CA GLY A 4 5.84 38.88 12.95
C GLY A 4 5.92 37.62 12.09
N SER A 5 7.13 37.19 11.74
CA SER A 5 7.42 36.05 10.86
C SER A 5 6.64 34.79 11.25
N ALA A 6 5.65 34.40 10.43
CA ALA A 6 4.92 33.16 10.61
C ALA A 6 5.76 32.00 10.06
N ILE A 7 6.32 31.16 10.96
CA ILE A 7 6.94 29.90 10.55
C ILE A 7 5.86 29.01 9.94
N ARG A 8 6.01 28.67 8.65
CA ARG A 8 5.11 27.76 7.93
C ARG A 8 5.88 26.47 7.64
N GLY A 9 5.57 25.41 8.39
CA GLY A 9 6.02 24.06 8.07
C GLY A 9 5.05 23.40 7.09
N SER A 10 5.56 22.82 6.02
CA SER A 10 4.77 21.98 5.11
C SER A 10 4.89 20.52 5.52
N ARG A 11 3.78 19.78 5.57
CA ARG A 11 3.83 18.33 5.78
C ARG A 11 4.45 17.66 4.56
N VAL A 12 5.27 16.63 4.78
CA VAL A 12 5.70 15.73 3.70
C VAL A 12 4.47 14.97 3.22
N GLY A 13 4.12 15.15 1.95
CA GLY A 13 2.97 14.52 1.30
C GLY A 13 2.93 14.93 -0.17
N ALA A 14 2.35 14.08 -1.02
CA ALA A 14 2.07 14.45 -2.41
C ALA A 14 1.09 15.65 -2.45
N GLY A 15 1.20 16.48 -3.49
CA GLY A 15 0.40 17.69 -3.70
C GLY A 15 -1.12 17.45 -3.73
N PRO A 16 -1.91 18.52 -3.90
CA PRO A 16 -3.37 18.42 -3.90
C PRO A 16 -3.84 17.32 -4.86
N MET A 17 -4.73 16.47 -4.37
CA MET A 17 -5.28 15.33 -5.08
C MET A 17 -6.05 15.83 -6.32
N GLY A 18 -5.39 15.95 -7.47
CA GLY A 18 -6.02 16.63 -8.61
C GLY A 18 -5.17 16.90 -9.86
N GLU A 19 -3.97 16.34 -10.02
CA GLU A 19 -3.36 16.34 -11.35
C GLU A 19 -4.29 15.60 -12.33
N ALA A 20 -4.81 16.34 -13.31
CA ALA A 20 -5.78 15.87 -14.30
C ALA A 20 -5.23 14.71 -15.16
N GLU A 21 -3.91 14.57 -15.21
CA GLU A 21 -3.23 13.61 -16.08
C GLU A 21 -2.56 12.52 -15.24
N ARG A 22 -3.38 11.84 -14.42
CA ARG A 22 -2.99 10.52 -13.90
C ARG A 22 -3.09 9.59 -15.10
N GLY A 23 -1.95 9.24 -15.70
CA GLY A 23 -1.87 8.38 -16.88
C GLY A 23 -2.73 7.11 -16.77
N GLU A 24 -2.89 6.39 -17.89
CA GLU A 24 -3.81 5.26 -17.96
C GLU A 24 -3.53 4.21 -16.89
N ALA A 25 -4.59 3.80 -16.18
CA ALA A 25 -4.51 2.72 -15.22
C ALA A 25 -4.32 1.40 -15.96
N ILE A 26 -3.39 0.58 -15.49
CA ILE A 26 -3.16 -0.76 -16.02
C ILE A 26 -4.04 -1.79 -15.30
N ALA A 27 -4.18 -2.96 -15.93
CA ALA A 27 -4.83 -4.11 -15.33
C ALA A 27 -4.09 -4.55 -14.05
N ARG A 28 -4.83 -5.10 -13.08
CA ARG A 28 -4.33 -5.47 -11.76
C ARG A 28 -4.97 -6.76 -11.26
N PHE A 29 -4.16 -7.58 -10.60
CA PHE A 29 -4.60 -8.81 -9.95
C PHE A 29 -4.44 -8.73 -8.44
N HIS A 30 -5.21 -9.52 -7.70
CA HIS A 30 -5.14 -9.59 -6.25
C HIS A 30 -4.53 -10.91 -5.79
N VAL A 31 -3.69 -10.86 -4.75
CA VAL A 31 -3.14 -12.05 -4.09
C VAL A 31 -3.58 -12.02 -2.63
N SER A 32 -4.10 -13.13 -2.13
CA SER A 32 -4.50 -13.27 -0.73
C SER A 32 -3.33 -13.77 0.12
N TYR A 33 -3.14 -13.16 1.28
CA TYR A 33 -2.20 -13.57 2.31
C TYR A 33 -2.94 -13.72 3.65
N TRP A 34 -2.55 -14.72 4.45
CA TRP A 34 -3.11 -15.00 5.76
C TRP A 34 -2.02 -14.98 6.82
N CYS A 35 -2.23 -14.20 7.89
CA CYS A 35 -1.36 -14.20 9.07
C CYS A 35 -1.83 -15.24 10.10
N GLN A 36 -0.99 -15.55 11.10
CA GLN A 36 -1.33 -16.49 12.19
C GLN A 36 -2.62 -16.16 12.95
N ASN A 37 -3.00 -14.88 13.00
CA ASN A 37 -4.26 -14.44 13.63
C ASN A 37 -5.51 -14.65 12.74
N GLY A 38 -5.37 -15.24 11.55
CA GLY A 38 -6.48 -15.53 10.63
C GLY A 38 -6.95 -14.32 9.80
N HIS A 39 -6.24 -13.19 9.81
CA HIS A 39 -6.57 -12.05 8.95
C HIS A 39 -6.16 -12.33 7.50
N GLU A 40 -7.10 -12.17 6.56
CA GLU A 40 -6.80 -12.12 5.12
C GLU A 40 -6.41 -10.68 4.71
N THR A 41 -5.33 -10.56 3.94
CA THR A 41 -4.87 -9.32 3.29
C THR A 41 -4.81 -9.55 1.79
N LYS A 42 -5.33 -8.60 0.99
CA LYS A 42 -5.45 -8.77 -0.47
C LYS A 42 -4.81 -7.61 -1.27
N PRO A 43 -3.48 -7.44 -1.20
CA PRO A 43 -2.78 -6.44 -2.01
C PRO A 43 -3.04 -6.67 -3.51
N SER A 44 -3.08 -5.57 -4.27
CA SER A 44 -3.20 -5.59 -5.72
C SER A 44 -1.84 -5.38 -6.37
N PHE A 45 -1.55 -6.13 -7.42
CA PHE A 45 -0.32 -6.07 -8.20
C PHE A 45 -0.62 -5.75 -9.67
N ALA A 46 0.35 -5.14 -10.35
CA ALA A 46 0.25 -4.81 -11.76
C ALA A 46 0.29 -6.06 -12.65
N GLU A 47 -0.63 -6.17 -13.60
CA GLU A 47 -0.67 -7.23 -14.62
C GLU A 47 0.21 -6.89 -15.84
N ASP A 48 1.41 -6.34 -15.63
CA ASP A 48 2.35 -6.02 -16.73
C ASP A 48 3.46 -7.09 -16.90
N GLY A 49 3.43 -8.14 -16.07
CA GLY A 49 4.36 -9.27 -16.14
C GLY A 49 5.74 -9.01 -15.53
N THR A 50 6.02 -7.81 -15.04
CA THR A 50 7.28 -7.49 -14.35
C THR A 50 7.23 -7.72 -12.85
N VAL A 51 6.03 -7.89 -12.28
CA VAL A 51 5.84 -8.05 -10.85
C VAL A 51 6.19 -9.47 -10.39
N VAL A 52 7.12 -9.55 -9.44
CA VAL A 52 7.35 -10.76 -8.65
C VAL A 52 6.50 -10.67 -7.39
N VAL A 53 5.53 -11.58 -7.26
CA VAL A 53 4.66 -11.67 -6.08
C VAL A 53 5.49 -12.19 -4.89
N PRO A 54 5.57 -11.47 -3.76
CA PRO A 54 6.35 -11.91 -2.60
C PRO A 54 5.71 -13.14 -1.92
N ALA A 55 6.53 -13.97 -1.26
CA ALA A 55 6.02 -15.12 -0.52
C ALA A 55 5.29 -14.70 0.77
N GLU A 56 5.73 -13.58 1.36
CA GLU A 56 5.25 -13.04 2.64
C GLU A 56 4.76 -11.60 2.46
N TRP A 57 3.78 -11.22 3.27
CA TRP A 57 3.20 -9.89 3.30
C TRP A 57 2.98 -9.43 4.73
N ASP A 58 3.14 -8.15 5.00
CA ASP A 58 2.91 -7.61 6.34
C ASP A 58 1.42 -7.38 6.58
N CYS A 59 0.86 -8.00 7.62
CA CYS A 59 -0.56 -7.86 7.90
C CYS A 59 -0.87 -6.44 8.40
N PRO A 60 -1.70 -5.64 7.67
CA PRO A 60 -1.99 -4.26 8.06
C PRO A 60 -2.82 -4.14 9.34
N ARG A 61 -3.38 -5.26 9.84
CA ARG A 61 -4.14 -5.29 11.09
C ARG A 61 -3.30 -5.57 12.34
N CYS A 62 -2.26 -6.40 12.25
CA CYS A 62 -1.50 -6.82 13.43
C CYS A 62 0.03 -6.75 13.27
N GLY A 63 0.55 -6.45 12.09
CA GLY A 63 2.00 -6.36 11.82
C GLY A 63 2.73 -7.71 11.82
N PHE A 64 1.99 -8.82 11.76
CA PHE A 64 2.58 -10.16 11.64
C PHE A 64 2.79 -10.52 10.18
N PRO A 65 3.79 -11.38 9.88
CA PRO A 65 3.94 -11.94 8.55
C PRO A 65 2.67 -12.72 8.18
N ALA A 66 2.31 -12.61 6.90
CA ALA A 66 1.19 -13.29 6.29
C ALA A 66 1.69 -14.02 5.03
N GLY A 67 1.31 -15.27 4.86
CA GLY A 67 1.73 -16.10 3.73
C GLY A 67 0.57 -16.40 2.80
N GLN A 68 0.86 -16.90 1.61
CA GLN A 68 -0.17 -17.21 0.61
C GLN A 68 -0.97 -18.49 0.91
N ASP A 69 -0.57 -19.28 1.91
CA ASP A 69 -1.34 -20.45 2.33
C ASP A 69 -2.23 -20.11 3.53
N LYS A 70 -3.54 -20.33 3.38
CA LYS A 70 -4.52 -20.04 4.43
C LYS A 70 -4.43 -21.00 5.62
N ASN A 71 -4.03 -22.25 5.38
CA ASN A 71 -4.03 -23.31 6.38
C ASN A 71 -2.69 -23.41 7.11
N ASN A 72 -1.63 -22.87 6.53
CA ASN A 72 -0.28 -22.83 7.08
C ASN A 72 0.31 -21.42 6.94
N PRO A 73 -0.21 -20.44 7.72
CA PRO A 73 0.37 -19.11 7.76
C PRO A 73 1.80 -19.15 8.33
N PRO A 74 2.67 -18.19 7.95
CA PRO A 74 4.07 -18.13 8.35
C PRO A 74 4.26 -17.84 9.84
#